data_AF-A0A423GAB0-F1
#
_entry.id   AF-A0A423GAB0-F1
#
_cell.length_a   1.000
_cell.length_b   1.000
_cell.length_c   1.000
_cell.angle_alpha   90.00
_cell.angle_beta   90.00
_cell.angle_gamma   90.00
#
_symmetry.space_group_name_H-M   'P 1'
#
loop_
_entity.id
_entity.type
_entity.pdbx_description
1 polymer ?
#
loop_
_entity_poly.entity_id
_entity_poly.type
_entity_poly.pdbx_seq_one_letter_code
_entity_poly.pdbx_strand_id
1 'polypeptide(L)'
;MEDDAMPAQNEASVALDFTQHFSLAFQNSDYYQDFCDVGALLSAEENCRGPLAYLEQQLFILFSERVMAAQGALRAKNIDITPDTLLDLFNHLSGMRKQWNRGTPAEFNELAEIAKKTTSKLLTTVLSRWEADNGFAVDKEFFSSKHLPADLLVGNVLSLFNDQLASGRPFKDLGAGPQHGEHTHRIQWYLIGIGLKLGPKAGAMFRNVKRWISRQPITSIDQSNTVRRYLWEYLFDREGDPSNAASVAFRCTDKLDFRAPSNLNRFLMDDAQRGTYPLLNWCLNYRFDKRTHQRAGIEYVSSKVSDRNVKKVANAYERQFVEPGDNRLLRAFNSGLFIRRGHLINGVKWQNWPDDL
;
A
#
# COMPACT_ATOMS: atom_id res chain seq x y z
N MET A 1 -23.74 -11.45 -20.14
CA MET A 1 -24.61 -10.72 -19.21
C MET A 1 -23.78 -9.55 -18.75
N GLU A 2 -24.23 -8.32 -19.04
CA GLU A 2 -23.69 -7.14 -18.36
C GLU A 2 -24.02 -7.35 -16.88
N ASP A 3 -23.00 -7.62 -16.05
CA ASP A 3 -23.19 -7.63 -14.60
C ASP A 3 -23.59 -6.21 -14.22
N ASP A 4 -24.84 -6.00 -13.82
CA ASP A 4 -25.31 -4.72 -13.30
C ASP A 4 -24.33 -4.25 -12.21
N ALA A 5 -23.70 -3.09 -12.44
CA ALA A 5 -22.78 -2.50 -11.49
C ALA A 5 -23.57 -2.26 -10.18
N MET A 6 -23.05 -2.77 -9.06
CA MET A 6 -23.69 -2.52 -7.77
C MET A 6 -23.65 -1.01 -7.50
N PRO A 7 -24.79 -0.37 -7.20
CA PRO A 7 -24.81 1.06 -6.96
C PRO A 7 -23.99 1.40 -5.71
N ALA A 8 -23.44 2.63 -5.70
CA ALA A 8 -22.83 3.22 -4.51
C ALA A 8 -23.71 3.01 -3.27
N GLN A 9 -23.10 2.61 -2.16
CA GLN A 9 -23.81 2.35 -0.92
C GLN A 9 -23.81 3.61 -0.05
N ASN A 10 -24.97 3.97 0.49
CA ASN A 10 -25.05 4.93 1.59
C ASN A 10 -24.84 4.22 2.94
N GLU A 11 -24.71 5.00 4.01
CA GLU A 11 -24.49 4.49 5.37
C GLU A 11 -25.55 3.46 5.81
N ALA A 12 -26.82 3.70 5.47
CA ALA A 12 -27.92 2.80 5.83
C ALA A 12 -27.83 1.43 5.13
N SER A 13 -27.41 1.42 3.86
CA SER A 13 -27.18 0.20 3.09
C SER A 13 -25.99 -0.60 3.66
N VAL A 14 -24.89 0.08 4.00
CA VAL A 14 -23.74 -0.56 4.66
C VAL A 14 -24.13 -1.10 6.05
N ALA A 15 -24.90 -0.34 6.82
CA ALA A 15 -25.40 -0.77 8.11
C ALA A 15 -26.26 -2.04 8.00
N LEU A 16 -27.11 -2.14 6.97
CA LEU A 16 -27.91 -3.34 6.70
C LEU A 16 -27.01 -4.55 6.41
N ASP A 17 -26.03 -4.42 5.52
CA ASP A 17 -25.06 -5.50 5.26
C ASP A 17 -24.33 -5.94 6.54
N PHE A 18 -23.96 -4.97 7.39
CA PHE A 18 -23.34 -5.26 8.67
C PHE A 18 -24.25 -6.02 9.63
N THR A 19 -25.56 -5.72 9.63
CA THR A 19 -26.50 -6.48 10.47
C THR A 19 -26.65 -7.94 10.03
N GLN A 20 -26.55 -8.18 8.72
CA GLN A 20 -26.60 -9.53 8.14
C GLN A 20 -25.32 -10.32 8.44
N HIS A 21 -24.16 -9.67 8.33
CA HIS A 21 -22.89 -10.38 8.38
C HIS A 21 -22.20 -10.37 9.75
N PHE A 22 -22.36 -9.36 10.61
CA PHE A 22 -21.53 -9.17 11.81
C PHE A 22 -22.32 -9.07 13.12
N SER A 23 -21.70 -9.46 14.24
CA SER A 23 -22.33 -9.69 15.56
C SER A 23 -23.02 -8.45 16.15
N LEU A 24 -23.94 -8.65 17.11
CA LEU A 24 -24.56 -7.53 17.84
C LEU A 24 -23.51 -6.77 18.66
N ALA A 25 -22.48 -7.47 19.14
CA ALA A 25 -21.33 -6.83 19.80
C ALA A 25 -20.57 -5.87 18.88
N PHE A 26 -20.47 -6.17 17.58
CA PHE A 26 -19.92 -5.23 16.59
C PHE A 26 -20.81 -4.00 16.41
N GLN A 27 -22.12 -4.22 16.29
CA GLN A 27 -23.12 -3.16 16.13
C GLN A 27 -23.14 -2.21 17.32
N ASN A 28 -22.87 -2.72 18.52
CA ASN A 28 -22.78 -1.94 19.76
C ASN A 28 -21.36 -1.40 20.03
N SER A 29 -20.43 -1.51 19.08
CA SER A 29 -19.06 -1.03 19.27
C SER A 29 -18.95 0.48 19.08
N ASP A 30 -18.00 1.10 19.77
CA ASP A 30 -17.72 2.54 19.71
C ASP A 30 -17.39 3.07 18.31
N TYR A 31 -17.07 2.18 17.37
CA TYR A 31 -16.67 2.50 16.00
C TYR A 31 -17.70 2.07 14.95
N TYR A 32 -18.86 1.55 15.36
CA TYR A 32 -19.84 0.99 14.42
C TYR A 32 -20.25 2.00 13.35
N GLN A 33 -20.66 3.20 13.77
CA GLN A 33 -21.06 4.25 12.83
C GLN A 33 -19.89 4.66 11.93
N ASP A 34 -18.68 4.81 12.46
CA ASP A 34 -17.52 5.16 11.63
C ASP A 34 -17.24 4.08 10.58
N PHE A 35 -17.47 2.80 10.88
CA PHE A 35 -17.33 1.73 9.89
C PHE A 35 -18.43 1.79 8.80
N CYS A 36 -19.64 2.22 9.15
CA CYS A 36 -20.70 2.47 8.17
C CYS A 36 -20.30 3.62 7.23
N ASP A 37 -19.81 4.72 7.81
CA ASP A 37 -19.36 5.91 7.09
C ASP A 37 -18.17 5.58 6.17
N VAL A 38 -17.23 4.73 6.64
CA VAL A 38 -16.12 4.22 5.84
C VAL A 38 -16.63 3.43 4.63
N GLY A 39 -17.58 2.52 4.85
CA GLY A 39 -18.16 1.71 3.78
C GLY A 39 -18.85 2.60 2.74
N ALA A 40 -19.58 3.62 3.18
CA ALA A 40 -20.25 4.57 2.29
C ALA A 40 -19.27 5.43 1.50
N LEU A 41 -18.27 6.02 2.18
CA LEU A 41 -17.23 6.84 1.57
C LEU A 41 -16.49 6.08 0.47
N LEU A 42 -16.05 4.85 0.75
CA LEU A 42 -15.25 4.09 -0.21
C LEU A 42 -16.08 3.40 -1.30
N SER A 43 -17.40 3.32 -1.16
CA SER A 43 -18.24 2.66 -2.15
C SER A 43 -18.39 3.43 -3.46
N ALA A 44 -17.96 4.69 -3.51
CA ALA A 44 -18.06 5.54 -4.69
C ALA A 44 -16.85 6.47 -4.84
N GLU A 45 -16.34 6.60 -6.05
CA GLU A 45 -15.21 7.47 -6.37
C GLU A 45 -15.48 8.95 -6.07
N GLU A 46 -16.70 9.44 -6.31
CA GLU A 46 -17.09 10.83 -6.10
C GLU A 46 -16.85 11.31 -4.66
N ASN A 47 -17.14 10.44 -3.69
CA ASN A 47 -16.92 10.68 -2.27
C ASN A 47 -15.44 10.79 -1.91
N CYS A 48 -14.56 10.21 -2.73
CA CYS A 48 -13.12 10.18 -2.53
C CYS A 48 -12.37 11.32 -3.25
N ARG A 49 -13.03 12.07 -4.16
CA ARG A 49 -12.38 13.14 -4.96
C ARG A 49 -11.75 14.23 -4.11
N GLY A 50 -12.47 14.73 -3.09
CA GLY A 50 -11.97 15.76 -2.18
C GLY A 50 -10.71 15.32 -1.42
N PRO A 51 -10.74 14.17 -0.72
CA PRO A 51 -9.57 13.59 -0.07
C PRO A 51 -8.41 13.27 -1.02
N LEU A 52 -8.68 12.82 -2.26
CA LEU A 52 -7.65 12.60 -3.29
C LEU A 52 -6.98 13.90 -3.73
N ALA A 53 -7.77 14.94 -3.99
CA ALA A 53 -7.24 16.26 -4.34
C ALA A 53 -6.35 16.82 -3.21
N TYR A 54 -6.72 16.59 -1.96
CA TYR A 54 -5.90 16.97 -0.81
C TYR A 54 -4.59 16.17 -0.75
N LEU A 55 -4.62 14.85 -1.00
CA LEU A 55 -3.40 14.04 -1.10
C LEU A 55 -2.46 14.55 -2.18
N GLU A 56 -2.98 14.85 -3.37
CA GLU A 56 -2.22 15.41 -4.48
C GLU A 56 -1.60 16.76 -4.12
N GLN A 57 -2.35 17.65 -3.48
CA GLN A 57 -1.85 18.93 -3.01
C GLN A 57 -0.67 18.75 -2.02
N GLN A 58 -0.78 17.81 -1.08
CA GLN A 58 0.31 17.53 -0.14
C GLN A 58 1.56 16.96 -0.84
N LEU A 59 1.37 16.17 -1.90
CA LEU A 59 2.49 15.73 -2.75
C LEU A 59 3.13 16.91 -3.47
N PHE A 60 2.34 17.82 -4.01
CA PHE A 60 2.82 18.99 -4.72
C PHE A 60 3.62 19.93 -3.81
N ILE A 61 3.14 20.18 -2.59
CA ILE A 61 3.85 20.97 -1.58
C ILE A 61 5.22 20.34 -1.29
N LEU A 62 5.24 19.05 -0.92
CA LEU A 62 6.50 18.35 -0.62
C LEU A 62 7.45 18.32 -1.81
N PHE A 63 6.93 18.12 -3.02
CA PHE A 63 7.73 18.09 -4.23
C PHE A 63 8.34 19.47 -4.51
N SER A 64 7.55 20.53 -4.43
CA SER A 64 8.00 21.91 -4.64
C SER A 64 9.06 22.34 -3.63
N GLU A 65 8.89 22.00 -2.34
CA GLU A 65 9.90 22.22 -1.30
C GLU A 65 11.25 21.58 -1.68
N ARG A 66 11.21 20.35 -2.19
CA ARG A 66 12.42 19.61 -2.57
C ARG A 66 13.04 20.13 -3.86
N VAL A 67 12.24 20.55 -4.82
CA VAL A 67 12.72 21.21 -6.06
C VAL A 67 13.45 22.50 -5.72
N MET A 68 12.86 23.35 -4.86
CA MET A 68 13.52 24.59 -4.41
C MET A 68 14.83 24.32 -3.66
N ALA A 69 14.85 23.32 -2.77
CA ALA A 69 16.07 22.91 -2.08
C ALA A 69 17.15 22.39 -3.05
N ALA A 70 16.75 21.63 -4.08
CA ALA A 70 17.66 21.16 -5.12
C ALA A 70 18.22 22.31 -5.96
N GLN A 71 17.40 23.28 -6.35
CA GLN A 71 17.86 24.49 -7.05
C GLN A 71 18.88 25.26 -6.22
N GLY A 72 18.62 25.45 -4.92
CA GLY A 72 19.58 26.07 -4.01
C GLY A 72 20.92 25.32 -3.95
N ALA A 73 20.87 23.98 -3.89
CA ALA A 73 22.06 23.14 -3.87
C ALA A 73 22.88 23.20 -5.18
N LEU A 74 22.22 23.34 -6.33
CA LEU A 74 22.86 23.50 -7.64
C LEU A 74 23.47 24.90 -7.81
N ARG A 75 22.74 25.95 -7.43
CA ARG A 75 23.24 27.33 -7.46
C ARG A 75 24.46 27.54 -6.60
N ALA A 76 24.55 26.89 -5.44
CA ALA A 76 25.73 26.91 -4.58
C ALA A 76 27.00 26.35 -5.27
N LYS A 77 26.84 25.70 -6.42
CA LYS A 77 27.90 25.12 -7.25
C LYS A 77 28.04 25.81 -8.61
N ASN A 78 27.47 27.00 -8.76
CA ASN A 78 27.44 27.76 -10.01
C ASN A 78 26.72 27.03 -11.16
N ILE A 79 25.77 26.14 -10.84
CA ILE A 79 24.88 25.52 -11.82
C ILE A 79 23.52 26.20 -11.70
N ASP A 80 23.17 27.06 -12.65
CA ASP A 80 21.86 27.68 -12.72
C ASP A 80 20.97 26.94 -13.72
N ILE A 81 19.78 26.54 -13.25
CA ILE A 81 18.83 25.75 -14.01
C ILE A 81 17.42 26.26 -13.70
N THR A 82 16.61 26.40 -14.73
CA THR A 82 15.20 26.81 -14.55
C THR A 82 14.42 25.70 -13.84
N PRO A 83 13.31 26.02 -13.15
CA PRO A 83 12.43 25.00 -12.57
C PRO A 83 11.97 23.94 -13.58
N ASP A 84 11.60 24.37 -14.80
CA ASP A 84 11.10 23.48 -15.85
C ASP A 84 12.20 22.54 -16.35
N THR A 85 13.39 23.08 -16.62
CA THR A 85 14.54 22.26 -17.03
C THR A 85 14.95 21.29 -15.92
N LEU A 86 14.83 21.68 -14.65
CA LEU A 86 15.12 20.80 -13.52
C LEU A 86 14.08 19.67 -13.40
N LEU A 87 12.82 19.97 -13.68
CA LEU A 87 11.75 18.98 -13.70
C LEU A 87 11.94 17.94 -14.81
N ASP A 88 12.25 18.41 -16.02
CA ASP A 88 12.57 17.55 -17.17
C ASP A 88 13.81 16.69 -16.87
N LEU A 89 14.83 17.28 -16.27
CA LEU A 89 16.02 16.57 -15.81
C LEU A 89 15.66 15.49 -14.79
N PHE A 90 14.82 15.79 -13.80
CA PHE A 90 14.41 14.80 -12.80
C PHE A 90 13.60 13.66 -13.42
N ASN A 91 12.70 13.96 -14.36
CA ASN A 91 11.98 12.94 -15.11
C ASN A 91 12.94 12.04 -15.88
N HIS A 92 13.90 12.62 -16.60
CA HIS A 92 14.89 11.90 -17.38
C HIS A 92 15.83 11.04 -16.51
N LEU A 93 16.41 11.63 -15.44
CA LEU A 93 17.32 10.93 -14.53
C LEU A 93 16.61 9.84 -13.71
N SER A 94 15.34 10.03 -13.35
CA SER A 94 14.55 9.01 -12.66
C SER A 94 14.38 7.74 -13.51
N GLY A 95 14.25 7.89 -14.83
CA GLY A 95 14.21 6.81 -15.83
C GLY A 95 15.59 6.20 -16.12
N MET A 96 16.63 7.03 -16.23
CA MET A 96 18.01 6.61 -16.54
C MET A 96 18.72 5.86 -15.41
N ARG A 97 18.19 5.91 -14.18
CA ARG A 97 18.76 5.25 -12.98
C ARG A 97 19.11 3.77 -13.17
N LYS A 98 18.53 3.09 -14.17
CA LYS A 98 18.77 1.68 -14.49
C LYS A 98 19.96 1.45 -15.43
N GLN A 99 20.38 2.45 -16.19
CA GLN A 99 21.42 2.35 -17.23
C GLN A 99 22.79 2.85 -16.77
N TRP A 100 22.88 3.44 -15.57
CA TRP A 100 24.15 3.86 -14.99
C TRP A 100 24.91 2.67 -14.41
N ASN A 101 25.58 1.93 -15.29
CA ASN A 101 26.66 1.04 -14.91
C ASN A 101 27.94 1.42 -15.68
N ARG A 102 29.01 1.60 -14.89
CA ARG A 102 30.44 1.78 -15.24
C ARG A 102 30.73 2.84 -16.32
N GLY A 103 31.01 4.06 -15.86
CA GLY A 103 31.56 5.14 -16.70
C GLY A 103 30.86 6.49 -16.55
N THR A 104 29.81 6.58 -15.73
CA THR A 104 29.07 7.84 -15.53
C THR A 104 30.00 8.90 -14.91
N PRO A 105 30.17 10.07 -15.55
CA PRO A 105 30.98 11.16 -14.98
C PRO A 105 30.48 11.56 -13.59
N ALA A 106 31.39 12.03 -12.72
CA ALA A 106 31.08 12.38 -11.33
C ALA A 106 29.91 13.38 -11.20
N GLU A 107 29.82 14.33 -12.13
CA GLU A 107 28.75 15.33 -12.21
C GLU A 107 27.35 14.68 -12.38
N PHE A 108 27.25 13.64 -13.19
CA PHE A 108 25.98 12.90 -13.36
C PHE A 108 25.61 12.10 -12.12
N ASN A 109 26.58 11.55 -11.37
CA ASN A 109 26.31 10.89 -10.08
C ASN A 109 25.78 11.87 -9.03
N GLU A 110 26.21 13.12 -9.10
CA GLU A 110 25.73 14.14 -8.19
C GLU A 110 24.32 14.62 -8.54
N LEU A 111 24.07 14.91 -9.83
CA LEU A 111 22.73 15.22 -10.33
C LEU A 111 21.75 14.07 -10.08
N ALA A 112 22.21 12.82 -10.22
CA ALA A 112 21.47 11.62 -9.86
C ALA A 112 21.03 11.60 -8.39
N GLU A 113 21.93 11.89 -7.47
CA GLU A 113 21.63 11.89 -6.04
C GLU A 113 20.71 13.04 -5.67
N ILE A 114 20.85 14.21 -6.30
CA ILE A 114 19.90 15.33 -6.15
C ILE A 114 18.52 14.89 -6.65
N ALA A 115 18.41 14.38 -7.89
CA ALA A 115 17.14 13.90 -8.46
C ALA A 115 16.47 12.84 -7.58
N LYS A 116 17.26 11.90 -7.04
CA LYS A 116 16.80 10.88 -6.11
C LYS A 116 16.28 11.48 -4.81
N LYS A 117 16.98 12.44 -4.20
CA LYS A 117 16.51 13.13 -2.98
C LYS A 117 15.21 13.88 -3.24
N THR A 118 15.07 14.50 -4.41
CA THR A 118 13.86 15.23 -4.80
C THR A 118 12.67 14.31 -4.99
N THR A 119 12.82 13.30 -5.84
CA THR A 119 11.70 12.49 -6.36
C THR A 119 11.40 11.24 -5.53
N SER A 120 12.37 10.73 -4.77
CA SER A 120 12.16 9.45 -4.08
C SER A 120 11.23 9.56 -2.88
N LYS A 121 10.35 8.56 -2.74
CA LYS A 121 9.51 8.33 -1.56
C LYS A 121 8.53 9.48 -1.26
N LEU A 122 8.15 10.31 -2.24
CA LEU A 122 7.16 11.39 -2.06
C LEU A 122 5.87 10.87 -1.41
N LEU A 123 5.20 9.92 -2.07
CA LEU A 123 3.96 9.31 -1.57
C LEU A 123 4.11 8.69 -0.18
N THR A 124 5.18 7.91 0.03
CA THR A 124 5.42 7.31 1.36
C THR A 124 5.63 8.37 2.45
N THR A 125 6.29 9.49 2.14
CA THR A 125 6.55 10.57 3.10
C THR A 125 5.25 11.28 3.48
N VAL A 126 4.43 11.65 2.50
CA VAL A 126 3.13 12.32 2.74
C VAL A 126 2.21 11.42 3.56
N LEU A 127 2.07 10.15 3.16
CA LEU A 127 1.26 9.18 3.90
C LEU A 127 1.77 8.99 5.33
N SER A 128 3.09 8.85 5.54
CA SER A 128 3.65 8.64 6.89
C SER A 128 3.54 9.86 7.80
N ARG A 129 3.61 11.09 7.27
CA ARG A 129 3.33 12.31 8.05
C ARG A 129 1.90 12.29 8.55
N TRP A 130 0.94 12.06 7.64
CA TRP A 130 -0.47 11.99 8.00
C TRP A 130 -0.77 10.84 8.98
N GLU A 131 -0.28 9.63 8.70
CA GLU A 131 -0.46 8.46 9.56
C GLU A 131 0.02 8.72 11.00
N ALA A 132 1.21 9.31 11.16
CA ALA A 132 1.75 9.65 12.47
C ALA A 132 0.87 10.68 13.22
N ASP A 133 0.33 11.67 12.52
CA ASP A 133 -0.59 12.66 13.08
C ASP A 133 -1.98 12.08 13.41
N ASN A 134 -2.31 10.91 12.85
CA ASN A 134 -3.63 10.28 12.95
C ASN A 134 -3.61 8.95 13.73
N GLY A 135 -2.64 8.80 14.64
CA GLY A 135 -2.63 7.74 15.66
C GLY A 135 -2.11 6.37 15.18
N PHE A 136 -1.49 6.32 14.00
CA PHE A 136 -0.77 5.14 13.52
C PHE A 136 0.64 5.09 14.09
N ALA A 137 1.18 3.88 14.22
CA ALA A 137 2.50 3.63 14.81
C ALA A 137 3.63 3.72 13.76
N VAL A 138 3.84 4.93 13.21
CA VAL A 138 4.93 5.28 12.28
C VAL A 138 5.52 6.64 12.60
N ASP A 139 6.75 6.89 12.14
CA ASP A 139 7.38 8.20 12.31
C ASP A 139 7.19 9.11 11.10
N LYS A 140 7.14 10.41 11.37
CA LYS A 140 6.97 11.48 10.37
C LYS A 140 8.15 11.61 9.40
N GLU A 141 9.37 11.31 9.85
CA GLU A 141 10.59 11.68 9.14
C GLU A 141 11.30 10.48 8.52
N PHE A 142 11.31 10.38 7.19
CA PHE A 142 11.93 9.26 6.46
C PHE A 142 13.47 9.22 6.53
N PHE A 143 14.11 10.32 6.89
CA PHE A 143 15.58 10.49 6.84
C PHE A 143 16.25 10.59 8.20
N SER A 144 15.51 10.46 9.31
CA SER A 144 16.12 10.38 10.63
C SER A 144 16.66 8.96 10.88
N SER A 145 17.77 8.86 11.63
CA SER A 145 18.32 7.57 12.08
C SER A 145 17.38 6.80 13.04
N LYS A 146 16.27 7.44 13.42
CA LYS A 146 15.20 6.87 14.24
C LYS A 146 13.93 6.66 13.45
N HIS A 147 13.92 6.67 12.11
CA HIS A 147 12.68 6.50 11.35
C HIS A 147 12.07 5.10 11.52
N LEU A 148 10.81 5.07 11.94
CA LEU A 148 9.95 3.90 11.95
C LEU A 148 9.01 3.91 10.72
N PRO A 149 9.39 3.24 9.62
CA PRO A 149 8.55 3.21 8.43
C PRO A 149 7.34 2.27 8.62
N ALA A 150 6.34 2.42 7.74
CA ALA A 150 5.31 1.39 7.53
C ALA A 150 5.95 0.01 7.34
N ASP A 151 5.28 -1.09 7.65
CA ASP A 151 5.86 -2.42 7.46
C ASP A 151 5.75 -2.91 6.01
N LEU A 152 6.28 -4.10 5.71
CA LEU A 152 6.10 -4.77 4.42
C LEU A 152 5.36 -6.09 4.63
N LEU A 153 4.31 -6.29 3.84
CA LEU A 153 3.48 -7.48 3.84
C LEU A 153 3.78 -8.35 2.62
N VAL A 154 4.04 -9.64 2.82
CA VAL A 154 4.44 -10.59 1.75
C VAL A 154 3.78 -11.95 1.98
N GLY A 155 3.20 -12.54 0.92
CA GLY A 155 2.58 -13.87 0.99
C GLY A 155 1.15 -13.86 1.57
N ASN A 156 0.57 -15.05 1.78
CA ASN A 156 -0.79 -15.21 2.32
C ASN A 156 -0.80 -15.02 3.84
N VAL A 157 -1.48 -13.98 4.29
CA VAL A 157 -1.34 -13.46 5.64
C VAL A 157 -2.41 -14.06 6.55
N LEU A 158 -2.12 -15.24 7.08
CA LEU A 158 -2.97 -15.83 8.12
C LEU A 158 -2.81 -15.05 9.46
N SER A 159 -2.44 -15.70 10.56
CA SER A 159 -2.50 -15.13 11.93
C SER A 159 -1.70 -13.83 12.15
N LEU A 160 -0.61 -13.59 11.40
CA LEU A 160 0.21 -12.37 11.53
C LEU A 160 -0.49 -11.10 11.06
N PHE A 161 -1.53 -11.21 10.22
CA PHE A 161 -2.26 -10.03 9.76
C PHE A 161 -2.95 -9.31 10.92
N ASN A 162 -3.57 -10.08 11.81
CA ASN A 162 -4.22 -9.56 13.00
C ASN A 162 -3.21 -8.93 13.96
N ASP A 163 -2.02 -9.50 14.11
CA ASP A 163 -0.94 -8.90 14.92
C ASP A 163 -0.41 -7.61 14.29
N GLN A 164 -0.42 -7.53 12.97
CA GLN A 164 -0.06 -6.31 12.27
C GLN A 164 -1.08 -5.20 12.52
N LEU A 165 -2.36 -5.49 12.29
CA LEU A 165 -3.44 -4.54 12.56
C LEU A 165 -3.42 -4.09 14.03
N ALA A 166 -3.21 -5.02 14.97
CA ALA A 166 -3.13 -4.73 16.40
C ALA A 166 -2.02 -3.72 16.76
N SER A 167 -0.90 -3.80 16.05
CA SER A 167 0.24 -2.92 16.30
C SER A 167 -0.01 -1.47 15.85
N GLY A 168 -1.10 -1.21 15.13
CA GLY A 168 -1.40 0.11 14.59
C GLY A 168 -0.44 0.55 13.48
N ARG A 169 0.35 -0.38 12.95
CA ARG A 169 1.37 -0.11 11.95
C ARG A 169 0.77 -0.29 10.56
N PRO A 170 0.74 0.75 9.72
CA PRO A 170 0.39 0.62 8.32
C PRO A 170 1.46 -0.23 7.63
N PHE A 171 1.12 -0.80 6.48
CA PHE A 171 2.03 -1.67 5.74
C PHE A 171 1.94 -1.38 4.24
N LYS A 172 2.97 -1.82 3.53
CA LYS A 172 2.99 -1.87 2.08
C LYS A 172 2.63 -3.27 1.63
N ASP A 173 1.70 -3.38 0.68
CA ASP A 173 1.26 -4.68 0.20
C ASP A 173 2.11 -5.15 -0.98
N LEU A 174 3.14 -5.93 -0.66
CA LEU A 174 4.01 -6.54 -1.66
C LEU A 174 3.61 -7.99 -1.97
N GLY A 175 2.74 -8.57 -1.15
CA GLY A 175 2.20 -9.92 -1.32
C GLY A 175 1.14 -9.97 -2.40
N ALA A 176 0.29 -8.94 -2.49
CA ALA A 176 -0.69 -8.80 -3.57
C ALA A 176 -0.02 -8.34 -4.87
N GLY A 177 -0.52 -8.78 -6.03
CA GLY A 177 0.06 -8.49 -7.35
C GLY A 177 0.22 -6.99 -7.66
N PRO A 178 1.01 -6.60 -8.69
CA PRO A 178 1.21 -5.20 -9.05
C PRO A 178 -0.09 -4.40 -9.22
N GLN A 179 -1.14 -5.04 -9.73
CA GLN A 179 -2.47 -4.47 -9.97
C GLN A 179 -3.21 -4.07 -8.69
N HIS A 180 -2.96 -4.74 -7.57
CA HIS A 180 -3.49 -4.37 -6.26
C HIS A 180 -2.87 -3.07 -5.74
N GLY A 181 -1.62 -2.80 -6.12
CA GLY A 181 -0.86 -1.62 -5.70
C GLY A 181 -0.20 -1.80 -4.33
N GLU A 182 1.03 -1.31 -4.21
CA GLU A 182 1.85 -1.41 -2.98
C GLU A 182 1.35 -0.51 -1.85
N HIS A 183 0.67 0.58 -2.21
CA HIS A 183 0.32 1.67 -1.31
C HIS A 183 -1.18 1.79 -1.07
N THR A 184 -1.99 0.96 -1.71
CA THR A 184 -3.42 1.18 -1.86
C THR A 184 -4.16 1.22 -0.52
N HIS A 185 -3.91 0.28 0.39
CA HIS A 185 -4.54 0.34 1.72
C HIS A 185 -4.13 1.59 2.52
N ARG A 186 -2.87 2.05 2.37
CA ARG A 186 -2.44 3.30 3.03
C ARG A 186 -3.15 4.51 2.42
N ILE A 187 -3.40 4.49 1.11
CA ILE A 187 -4.21 5.51 0.43
C ILE A 187 -5.65 5.44 0.93
N GLN A 188 -6.30 4.27 0.95
CA GLN A 188 -7.66 4.10 1.50
C GLN A 188 -7.77 4.72 2.90
N TRP A 189 -6.84 4.40 3.81
CA TRP A 189 -6.84 4.98 5.15
C TRP A 189 -6.62 6.49 5.18
N TYR A 190 -5.80 7.03 4.29
CA TYR A 190 -5.67 8.48 4.11
C TYR A 190 -7.01 9.10 3.67
N LEU A 191 -7.69 8.52 2.68
CA LEU A 191 -8.98 9.00 2.19
C LEU A 191 -10.04 9.00 3.29
N ILE A 192 -10.11 7.91 4.05
CA ILE A 192 -10.98 7.76 5.22
C ILE A 192 -10.72 8.86 6.24
N GLY A 193 -9.45 9.03 6.62
CA GLY A 193 -9.07 9.98 7.65
C GLY A 193 -9.37 11.43 7.30
N ILE A 194 -9.14 11.80 6.03
CA ILE A 194 -9.43 13.15 5.53
C ILE A 194 -10.93 13.35 5.30
N GLY A 195 -11.58 12.41 4.61
CA GLY A 195 -13.00 12.49 4.24
C GLY A 195 -13.92 12.52 5.46
N LEU A 196 -13.64 11.67 6.46
CA LEU A 196 -14.44 11.56 7.68
C LEU A 196 -13.86 12.40 8.85
N LYS A 197 -12.75 13.12 8.63
CA LYS A 197 -12.11 13.99 9.63
C LYS A 197 -11.82 13.28 10.97
N LEU A 198 -11.34 12.04 10.90
CA LEU A 198 -11.19 11.18 12.08
C LEU A 198 -10.08 11.63 13.04
N GLY A 199 -9.05 12.32 12.56
CA GLY A 199 -7.89 12.65 13.37
C GLY A 199 -7.22 11.39 13.97
N PRO A 200 -6.74 11.45 15.23
CA PRO A 200 -6.15 10.30 15.92
C PRO A 200 -7.04 9.06 16.05
N LYS A 201 -8.36 9.21 15.85
CA LYS A 201 -9.33 8.10 15.87
C LYS A 201 -9.06 7.09 14.75
N ALA A 202 -8.49 7.52 13.62
CA ALA A 202 -8.19 6.64 12.49
C ALA A 202 -7.27 5.47 12.87
N GLY A 203 -6.17 5.73 13.59
CA GLY A 203 -5.27 4.67 14.05
C GLY A 203 -5.91 3.74 15.08
N ALA A 204 -6.84 4.24 15.91
CA ALA A 204 -7.59 3.41 16.84
C ALA A 204 -8.58 2.49 16.12
N MET A 205 -9.28 3.01 15.10
CA MET A 205 -10.14 2.22 14.22
C MET A 205 -9.36 1.15 13.45
N PHE A 206 -8.19 1.50 12.91
CA PHE A 206 -7.30 0.55 12.23
C PHE A 206 -6.94 -0.64 13.13
N ARG A 207 -6.65 -0.40 14.41
CA ARG A 207 -6.40 -1.48 15.38
C ARG A 207 -7.64 -2.29 15.73
N ASN A 208 -8.82 -1.67 15.63
CA ASN A 208 -10.08 -2.25 16.03
C ASN A 208 -10.65 -3.21 14.98
N VAL A 209 -10.44 -2.94 13.67
CA VAL A 209 -11.04 -3.70 12.56
C VAL A 209 -10.82 -5.22 12.66
N LYS A 210 -9.65 -5.66 13.15
CA LYS A 210 -9.30 -7.08 13.30
C LYS A 210 -10.22 -7.87 14.22
N ARG A 211 -10.93 -7.18 15.14
CA ARG A 211 -11.76 -7.81 16.18
C ARG A 211 -13.03 -8.42 15.60
N TRP A 212 -13.44 -7.95 14.42
CA TRP A 212 -14.75 -8.24 13.86
C TRP A 212 -14.64 -9.26 12.75
N ILE A 213 -15.33 -10.37 12.95
CA ILE A 213 -15.42 -11.49 12.02
C ILE A 213 -16.88 -11.86 11.83
N SER A 214 -17.25 -12.26 10.62
CA SER A 214 -18.63 -12.56 10.24
C SER A 214 -19.26 -13.61 11.17
N ARG A 215 -20.57 -13.53 11.42
CA ARG A 215 -21.31 -14.49 12.25
C ARG A 215 -21.32 -15.89 11.61
N GLN A 216 -21.49 -15.93 10.29
CA GLN A 216 -21.55 -17.15 9.50
C GLN A 216 -20.34 -17.25 8.56
N PRO A 217 -19.91 -18.47 8.18
CA PRO A 217 -18.96 -18.66 7.10
C PRO A 217 -19.47 -18.06 5.79
N ILE A 218 -18.57 -17.49 4.98
CA ILE A 218 -18.87 -16.94 3.66
C ILE A 218 -17.91 -17.58 2.66
N THR A 219 -18.49 -18.17 1.63
CA THR A 219 -17.76 -18.83 0.54
C THR A 219 -17.00 -17.80 -0.28
N SER A 220 -15.75 -18.08 -0.62
CA SER A 220 -14.97 -17.26 -1.55
C SER A 220 -15.63 -17.22 -2.93
N ILE A 221 -15.34 -16.18 -3.70
CA ILE A 221 -15.88 -15.99 -5.04
C ILE A 221 -15.49 -17.14 -5.99
N ASP A 222 -14.26 -17.63 -5.86
CA ASP A 222 -13.77 -18.80 -6.62
C ASP A 222 -14.26 -20.15 -6.08
N GLN A 223 -15.08 -20.16 -5.04
CA GLN A 223 -15.61 -21.34 -4.36
C GLN A 223 -14.53 -22.26 -3.74
N SER A 224 -13.28 -21.82 -3.64
CA SER A 224 -12.17 -22.61 -3.11
C SER A 224 -12.24 -22.83 -1.59
N ASN A 225 -12.90 -21.95 -0.84
CA ASN A 225 -13.02 -22.08 0.61
C ASN A 225 -14.29 -21.43 1.18
N THR A 226 -14.75 -21.95 2.33
CA THR A 226 -15.89 -21.40 3.08
C THR A 226 -15.48 -21.24 4.53
N VAL A 227 -15.20 -19.99 4.93
CA VAL A 227 -14.68 -19.63 6.26
C VAL A 227 -15.32 -18.35 6.75
N ARG A 228 -15.25 -18.07 8.06
CA ARG A 228 -15.68 -16.78 8.60
C ARG A 228 -14.73 -15.69 8.12
N ARG A 229 -15.27 -14.53 7.74
CA ARG A 229 -14.54 -13.44 7.07
C ARG A 229 -14.36 -12.25 7.97
N TYR A 230 -13.21 -11.60 7.91
CA TYR A 230 -12.95 -10.40 8.70
C TYR A 230 -13.65 -9.18 8.12
N LEU A 231 -13.96 -8.21 8.98
CA LEU A 231 -14.48 -6.90 8.54
C LEU A 231 -13.53 -6.21 7.54
N TRP A 232 -12.23 -6.47 7.66
CA TRP A 232 -11.22 -6.02 6.72
C TRP A 232 -11.53 -6.43 5.27
N GLU A 233 -11.87 -7.70 5.05
CA GLU A 233 -12.19 -8.23 3.70
C GLU A 233 -13.43 -7.54 3.11
N TYR A 234 -14.39 -7.13 3.96
CA TYR A 234 -15.59 -6.44 3.50
C TYR A 234 -15.32 -4.96 3.18
N LEU A 235 -14.52 -4.26 3.97
CA LEU A 235 -14.35 -2.80 3.87
C LEU A 235 -13.16 -2.36 3.01
N PHE A 236 -12.08 -3.14 2.95
CA PHE A 236 -10.79 -2.68 2.44
C PHE A 236 -10.16 -3.60 1.40
N ASP A 237 -10.64 -4.83 1.30
CA ASP A 237 -10.03 -5.87 0.47
C ASP A 237 -11.10 -6.69 -0.26
N ARG A 238 -12.04 -5.98 -0.91
CA ARG A 238 -13.01 -6.60 -1.83
C ARG A 238 -12.34 -6.98 -3.15
N GLU A 239 -12.93 -7.96 -3.83
CA GLU A 239 -12.50 -8.39 -5.15
C GLU A 239 -12.93 -7.36 -6.20
N GLY A 240 -11.97 -6.72 -6.85
CA GLY A 240 -12.21 -5.73 -7.90
C GLY A 240 -11.78 -6.20 -9.29
N ASP A 241 -11.68 -5.26 -10.23
CA ASP A 241 -11.17 -5.51 -11.58
C ASP A 241 -9.90 -4.68 -11.81
N PRO A 242 -8.74 -5.30 -12.15
CA PRO A 242 -8.52 -6.73 -12.31
C PRO A 242 -8.57 -7.49 -10.97
N SER A 243 -8.86 -8.78 -11.04
CA SER A 243 -8.93 -9.71 -9.91
C SER A 243 -7.67 -9.63 -9.03
N ASN A 244 -7.86 -9.45 -7.73
CA ASN A 244 -6.79 -9.28 -6.74
C ASN A 244 -6.51 -10.55 -5.92
N ALA A 245 -7.50 -11.42 -5.68
CA ALA A 245 -7.25 -12.76 -5.15
C ALA A 245 -8.49 -13.66 -5.27
N ALA A 246 -8.34 -14.83 -5.90
CA ALA A 246 -9.43 -15.79 -6.08
C ALA A 246 -10.17 -16.15 -4.77
N SER A 247 -9.47 -16.12 -3.62
CA SER A 247 -10.00 -16.51 -2.31
C SER A 247 -10.79 -15.42 -1.56
N VAL A 248 -11.00 -14.22 -2.12
CA VAL A 248 -11.80 -13.14 -1.49
C VAL A 248 -13.29 -13.49 -1.54
N ALA A 249 -14.04 -13.09 -0.50
CA ALA A 249 -15.47 -13.42 -0.37
C ALA A 249 -16.43 -12.33 -0.84
N PHE A 250 -15.99 -11.08 -0.96
CA PHE A 250 -16.84 -9.94 -1.27
C PHE A 250 -16.45 -9.36 -2.62
N ARG A 251 -17.39 -9.30 -3.58
CA ARG A 251 -17.15 -8.79 -4.94
C ARG A 251 -17.59 -7.34 -5.07
N CYS A 252 -16.81 -6.53 -5.78
CA CYS A 252 -17.20 -5.24 -6.32
C CYS A 252 -17.42 -5.36 -7.82
N THR A 253 -18.67 -5.29 -8.29
CA THR A 253 -18.96 -5.21 -9.73
C THR A 253 -18.79 -3.80 -10.27
N ASP A 254 -18.98 -2.78 -9.42
CA ASP A 254 -18.63 -1.40 -9.76
C ASP A 254 -17.10 -1.20 -9.73
N LYS A 255 -16.57 -0.70 -10.84
CA LYS A 255 -15.16 -0.38 -11.06
C LYS A 255 -14.70 0.86 -10.28
N LEU A 256 -15.63 1.64 -9.75
CA LEU A 256 -15.41 2.84 -8.94
C LEU A 256 -15.66 2.62 -7.44
N ASP A 257 -15.94 1.39 -7.02
CA ASP A 257 -15.94 1.01 -5.60
C ASP A 257 -14.49 0.83 -5.12
N PHE A 258 -14.03 1.76 -4.29
CA PHE A 258 -12.68 1.83 -3.76
C PHE A 258 -12.47 1.04 -2.46
N ARG A 259 -13.48 0.28 -2.01
CA ARG A 259 -13.26 -0.82 -1.05
C ARG A 259 -12.49 -1.97 -1.68
N ALA A 260 -12.53 -2.07 -3.01
CA ALA A 260 -11.63 -2.94 -3.75
C ALA A 260 -10.31 -2.19 -4.06
N PRO A 261 -9.16 -2.67 -3.56
CA PRO A 261 -7.88 -2.01 -3.78
C PRO A 261 -7.45 -2.02 -5.25
N SER A 262 -7.73 -3.09 -6.00
CA SER A 262 -7.42 -3.13 -7.44
C SER A 262 -8.17 -2.05 -8.24
N ASN A 263 -9.44 -1.78 -7.90
CA ASN A 263 -10.22 -0.70 -8.50
C ASN A 263 -9.60 0.67 -8.24
N LEU A 264 -9.29 0.99 -6.97
CA LEU A 264 -8.66 2.26 -6.61
C LEU A 264 -7.30 2.43 -7.30
N ASN A 265 -6.45 1.40 -7.26
CA ASN A 265 -5.14 1.45 -7.88
C ASN A 265 -5.23 1.62 -9.40
N ARG A 266 -6.13 0.90 -10.06
CA ARG A 266 -6.39 1.06 -11.50
C ARG A 266 -6.87 2.48 -11.82
N PHE A 267 -7.86 2.99 -11.08
CA PHE A 267 -8.38 4.33 -11.27
C PHE A 267 -7.26 5.37 -11.21
N LEU A 268 -6.44 5.35 -10.15
CA LEU A 268 -5.37 6.34 -9.98
C LEU A 268 -4.23 6.23 -10.99
N MET A 269 -4.00 5.05 -11.56
CA MET A 269 -2.98 4.83 -12.60
C MET A 269 -3.47 5.18 -14.01
N ASP A 270 -4.78 5.28 -14.22
CA ASP A 270 -5.38 5.58 -15.53
C ASP A 270 -4.88 6.93 -16.09
N ASP A 271 -4.63 6.95 -17.40
CA ASP A 271 -4.13 8.12 -18.12
C ASP A 271 -5.09 9.31 -18.01
N ALA A 272 -6.40 9.06 -17.91
CA ALA A 272 -7.41 10.09 -17.69
C ALA A 272 -7.22 10.83 -16.35
N GLN A 273 -6.59 10.19 -15.35
CA GLN A 273 -6.32 10.82 -14.06
C GLN A 273 -5.03 11.63 -14.03
N ARG A 274 -4.17 11.56 -15.07
CA ARG A 274 -2.90 12.30 -15.10
C ARG A 274 -3.07 13.82 -15.01
N GLY A 275 -4.16 14.36 -15.55
CA GLY A 275 -4.45 15.79 -15.48
C GLY A 275 -4.89 16.23 -14.07
N THR A 276 -5.60 15.37 -13.34
CA THR A 276 -6.19 15.68 -12.03
C THR A 276 -5.24 15.37 -10.88
N TYR A 277 -4.52 14.23 -10.96
CA TYR A 277 -3.63 13.72 -9.91
C TYR A 277 -2.24 13.36 -10.47
N PRO A 278 -1.50 14.32 -11.06
CA PRO A 278 -0.27 14.03 -11.81
C PRO A 278 0.82 13.35 -10.96
N LEU A 279 1.08 13.82 -9.74
CA LEU A 279 2.14 13.26 -8.89
C LEU A 279 1.74 11.92 -8.29
N LEU A 280 0.48 11.75 -7.91
CA LEU A 280 -0.04 10.48 -7.43
C LEU A 280 0.01 9.42 -8.54
N ASN A 281 -0.49 9.75 -9.74
CA ASN A 281 -0.44 8.87 -10.92
C ASN A 281 1.01 8.48 -11.24
N TRP A 282 1.92 9.46 -11.30
CA TRP A 282 3.35 9.22 -11.54
C TRP A 282 3.97 8.30 -10.47
N CYS A 283 3.70 8.55 -9.20
CA CYS A 283 4.19 7.72 -8.10
C CYS A 283 3.72 6.26 -8.23
N LEU A 284 2.45 6.04 -8.56
CA LEU A 284 1.86 4.71 -8.64
C LEU A 284 2.33 3.95 -9.89
N ASN A 285 2.31 4.58 -11.07
CA ASN A 285 2.82 3.99 -12.31
C ASN A 285 4.31 3.60 -12.18
N TYR A 286 5.14 4.45 -11.58
CA TYR A 286 6.54 4.11 -11.31
C TYR A 286 6.69 2.86 -10.43
N ARG A 287 5.82 2.68 -9.43
CA ARG A 287 5.84 1.47 -8.58
C ARG A 287 5.31 0.25 -9.31
N PHE A 288 4.25 0.40 -10.11
CA PHE A 288 3.70 -0.65 -10.94
C PHE A 288 4.78 -1.20 -11.88
N ASP A 289 5.40 -0.34 -12.69
CA ASP A 289 6.46 -0.72 -13.63
C ASP A 289 7.63 -1.42 -12.95
N LYS A 290 8.01 -0.93 -11.77
CA LYS A 290 9.09 -1.52 -11.00
C LYS A 290 8.76 -2.94 -10.54
N ARG A 291 7.52 -3.18 -10.10
CA ARG A 291 7.09 -4.51 -9.63
C ARG A 291 6.86 -5.48 -10.78
N THR A 292 6.42 -4.98 -11.93
CA THR A 292 6.20 -5.80 -13.13
C THR A 292 7.51 -6.20 -13.82
N HIS A 293 8.49 -5.30 -13.90
CA HIS A 293 9.68 -5.52 -14.74
C HIS A 293 10.99 -5.79 -13.99
N GLN A 294 11.07 -5.52 -12.68
CA GLN A 294 12.37 -5.51 -12.00
C GLN A 294 12.56 -6.60 -10.94
N ARG A 295 11.59 -6.77 -10.02
CA ARG A 295 11.56 -7.81 -8.96
C ARG A 295 10.15 -7.88 -8.37
N ALA A 296 9.53 -9.05 -8.37
CA ALA A 296 8.19 -9.24 -7.80
C ALA A 296 8.23 -9.79 -6.37
N GLY A 297 7.32 -9.32 -5.51
CA GLY A 297 7.09 -9.85 -4.16
C GLY A 297 8.36 -10.08 -3.32
N ILE A 298 8.72 -11.36 -3.16
CA ILE A 298 9.79 -11.83 -2.27
C ILE A 298 11.21 -11.44 -2.75
N GLU A 299 11.43 -11.28 -4.05
CA GLU A 299 12.73 -10.85 -4.61
C GLU A 299 13.03 -9.36 -4.30
N TYR A 300 11.98 -8.52 -4.34
CA TYR A 300 12.12 -7.14 -3.93
C TYR A 300 12.43 -7.06 -2.43
N VAL A 301 11.78 -7.92 -1.65
CA VAL A 301 11.93 -8.03 -0.21
C VAL A 301 13.32 -8.53 0.22
N SER A 302 13.88 -9.52 -0.48
CA SER A 302 15.24 -10.02 -0.21
C SER A 302 16.32 -8.95 -0.44
N SER A 303 16.03 -7.96 -1.30
CA SER A 303 16.89 -6.77 -1.47
C SER A 303 16.78 -5.74 -0.33
N LYS A 304 15.80 -5.89 0.57
CA LYS A 304 15.50 -4.94 1.66
C LYS A 304 15.80 -5.49 3.04
N VAL A 305 15.97 -6.80 3.19
CA VAL A 305 16.19 -7.42 4.50
C VAL A 305 17.47 -8.24 4.47
N SER A 306 18.34 -8.01 5.45
CA SER A 306 19.55 -8.81 5.68
C SER A 306 19.24 -10.10 6.42
N ASP A 307 18.32 -10.89 5.88
CA ASP A 307 17.89 -12.17 6.45
C ASP A 307 18.23 -13.30 5.46
N ARG A 308 19.03 -14.28 5.92
CA ARG A 308 19.50 -15.41 5.11
C ARG A 308 18.34 -16.28 4.63
N ASN A 309 17.29 -16.39 5.43
CA ASN A 309 16.12 -17.20 5.18
C ASN A 309 15.21 -16.55 4.15
N VAL A 310 15.03 -15.23 4.21
CA VAL A 310 14.34 -14.47 3.16
C VAL A 310 15.05 -14.65 1.81
N LYS A 311 16.39 -14.67 1.78
CA LYS A 311 17.16 -14.95 0.55
C LYS A 311 16.95 -16.37 0.03
N LYS A 312 16.91 -17.39 0.91
CA LYS A 312 16.59 -18.77 0.51
C LYS A 312 15.21 -18.86 -0.14
N VAL A 313 14.19 -18.23 0.45
CA VAL A 313 12.83 -18.22 -0.10
C VAL A 313 12.77 -17.46 -1.43
N ALA A 314 13.47 -16.33 -1.56
CA ALA A 314 13.52 -15.59 -2.83
C ALA A 314 14.16 -16.41 -3.95
N ASN A 315 15.28 -17.07 -3.68
CA ASN A 315 15.94 -17.94 -4.66
C ASN A 315 15.05 -19.13 -5.05
N ALA A 316 14.32 -19.72 -4.09
CA ALA A 316 13.38 -20.81 -4.36
C ALA A 316 12.17 -20.32 -5.19
N TYR A 317 11.68 -19.12 -4.92
CA TYR A 317 10.60 -18.49 -5.69
C TYR A 317 11.00 -18.21 -7.14
N GLU A 318 12.22 -17.68 -7.39
CA GLU A 318 12.74 -17.42 -8.74
C GLU A 318 12.73 -18.67 -9.62
N ARG A 319 12.99 -19.83 -9.02
CA ARG A 319 12.95 -21.14 -9.68
C ARG A 319 11.65 -21.92 -9.45
N GLN A 320 10.57 -21.23 -9.07
CA GLN A 320 9.22 -21.79 -8.91
C GLN A 320 9.12 -22.99 -7.96
N PHE A 321 9.98 -23.04 -6.94
CA PHE A 321 9.98 -24.09 -5.91
C PHE A 321 10.15 -25.53 -6.47
N VAL A 322 10.91 -25.71 -7.56
CA VAL A 322 11.02 -27.00 -8.26
C VAL A 322 12.07 -27.98 -7.68
N GLU A 323 12.92 -27.58 -6.73
CA GLU A 323 13.92 -28.52 -6.17
C GLU A 323 13.32 -29.41 -5.07
N PRO A 324 13.86 -30.63 -4.87
CA PRO A 324 13.39 -31.58 -3.85
C PRO A 324 13.29 -31.02 -2.42
N GLY A 325 14.02 -29.96 -2.08
CA GLY A 325 13.99 -29.29 -0.77
C GLY A 325 12.99 -28.14 -0.62
N ASP A 326 12.36 -27.69 -1.70
CA ASP A 326 11.60 -26.44 -1.72
C ASP A 326 10.21 -26.54 -1.12
N ASN A 327 9.65 -27.74 -1.02
CA ASN A 327 8.33 -27.97 -0.43
C ASN A 327 8.17 -27.37 0.97
N ARG A 328 9.27 -27.21 1.72
CA ARG A 328 9.27 -26.56 3.03
C ARG A 328 9.30 -25.03 2.90
N LEU A 329 10.09 -24.49 1.97
CA LEU A 329 10.17 -23.05 1.69
C LEU A 329 8.85 -22.53 1.10
N LEU A 330 8.22 -23.29 0.21
CA LEU A 330 6.90 -22.98 -0.34
C LEU A 330 5.84 -22.94 0.76
N ARG A 331 5.86 -23.90 1.70
CA ARG A 331 4.96 -23.89 2.86
C ARG A 331 5.19 -22.68 3.76
N ALA A 332 6.44 -22.31 4.04
CA ALA A 332 6.75 -21.12 4.83
C ALA A 332 6.30 -19.83 4.12
N PHE A 333 6.52 -19.72 2.81
CA PHE A 333 6.06 -18.60 1.99
C PHE A 333 4.52 -18.49 1.96
N ASN A 334 3.83 -19.62 1.76
CA ASN A 334 2.37 -19.69 1.76
C ASN A 334 1.75 -19.51 3.15
N SER A 335 2.50 -19.74 4.22
CA SER A 335 2.05 -19.50 5.60
C SER A 335 2.13 -18.01 6.00
N GLY A 336 2.65 -17.15 5.13
CA GLY A 336 2.70 -15.71 5.34
C GLY A 336 3.99 -15.21 5.98
N LEU A 337 4.55 -14.16 5.36
CA LEU A 337 5.79 -13.51 5.75
C LEU A 337 5.51 -12.04 6.10
N PHE A 338 5.79 -11.68 7.35
CA PHE A 338 5.65 -10.30 7.78
C PHE A 338 7.00 -9.66 8.09
N ILE A 339 7.33 -8.55 7.43
CA ILE A 339 8.58 -7.84 7.69
C ILE A 339 8.27 -6.58 8.48
N ARG A 340 8.60 -6.66 9.77
CA ARG A 340 8.58 -5.51 10.68
C ARG A 340 9.82 -4.68 10.46
N ARG A 341 9.64 -3.50 9.90
CA ARG A 341 10.75 -2.57 9.70
C ARG A 341 10.94 -1.77 10.98
N GLY A 342 11.93 -2.14 11.79
CA GLY A 342 12.29 -1.43 13.01
C GLY A 342 13.16 -0.20 12.75
N HIS A 343 13.46 0.55 13.80
CA HIS A 343 14.31 1.76 13.73
C HIS A 343 15.76 1.48 13.29
N LEU A 344 16.30 0.29 13.61
CA LEU A 344 17.71 -0.09 13.34
C LEU A 344 17.87 -1.44 12.64
N ILE A 345 16.83 -2.28 12.59
CA ILE A 345 16.87 -3.64 12.03
C ILE A 345 15.50 -3.94 11.39
N ASN A 346 15.52 -4.57 10.21
CA ASN A 346 14.33 -5.19 9.64
C ASN A 346 14.16 -6.58 10.26
N GLY A 347 13.19 -6.72 11.17
CA GLY A 347 12.85 -8.00 11.79
C GLY A 347 11.86 -8.76 10.92
N VAL A 348 12.11 -10.04 10.72
CA VAL A 348 11.20 -10.93 9.99
C VAL A 348 10.41 -11.75 10.98
N LYS A 349 9.08 -11.68 10.89
CA LYS A 349 8.17 -12.56 11.61
C LYS A 349 7.65 -13.62 10.66
N TRP A 350 7.95 -14.86 10.99
CA TRP A 350 7.51 -16.04 10.28
C TRP A 350 6.41 -16.74 11.08
N GLN A 351 5.33 -17.19 10.42
CA GLN A 351 4.31 -18.01 11.09
C GLN A 351 4.81 -19.42 11.36
N ASN A 352 5.48 -19.99 10.36
CA ASN A 352 6.05 -21.33 10.42
C ASN A 352 7.50 -21.23 9.93
N TRP A 353 8.42 -20.88 10.83
CA TRP A 353 9.84 -21.07 10.58
C TRP A 353 10.27 -22.40 11.22
N PRO A 354 10.99 -23.29 10.51
CA PRO A 354 11.65 -24.39 11.19
C PRO A 354 12.79 -23.80 12.02
N ASP A 355 12.74 -24.01 13.34
CA ASP A 355 13.73 -23.53 14.32
C ASP A 355 15.13 -24.15 14.13
N ASP A 356 15.24 -25.11 13.21
CA ASP A 356 16.35 -26.02 13.00
C ASP A 356 16.78 -26.06 11.52
N LEU A 357 17.67 -25.11 11.16
CA LEU A 357 18.49 -25.13 9.94
C LEU A 357 19.92 -24.64 10.18
#